data_AF-A0A8B3G852-F1
#
_entry.id   AF-A0A8B3G852-F1
#
_cell.length_a   1.000
_cell.length_b   1.000
_cell.length_c   1.000
_cell.angle_alpha   90.00
_cell.angle_beta   90.00
_cell.angle_gamma   90.00
#
_symmetry.space_group_name_H-M   'P 1'
#
loop_
_entity.id
_entity.type
_entity.pdbx_description
1 polymer ?
#
loop_
_entity_poly.entity_id
_entity_poly.type
_entity_poly.pdbx_seq_one_letter_code
_entity_poly.pdbx_strand_id
1 'polypeptide(L)'
;MMLTSKCKAFIRWGSIFLVSFFYLISIAIFSFGHVHDKERMVFLSDKTVSVEYHFAILADMQESMNSMYLATLIGFPISVILIMIIFKKVR
;
A
#
# COMPACT_ATOMS: atom_id res chain seq x y z
N MET A 1 17.62 -21.46 -24.62
CA MET A 1 18.72 -20.85 -23.84
C MET A 1 18.48 -21.17 -22.37
N MET A 2 19.30 -22.01 -21.75
CA MET A 2 19.12 -22.39 -20.34
C MET A 2 19.75 -21.30 -19.46
N LEU A 3 18.93 -20.58 -18.69
CA LEU A 3 19.40 -19.55 -17.76
C LEU A 3 20.38 -20.17 -16.75
N THR A 4 21.53 -19.54 -16.58
CA THR A 4 22.56 -19.95 -15.61
C THR A 4 21.98 -19.89 -14.19
N SER A 5 22.47 -20.72 -13.27
CA SER A 5 21.98 -20.78 -11.89
C SER A 5 22.02 -19.41 -11.18
N LYS A 6 23.03 -18.59 -11.47
CA LYS A 6 23.16 -17.22 -10.96
C LYS A 6 22.08 -16.29 -11.50
N CYS A 7 21.74 -16.42 -12.78
CA CYS A 7 20.70 -15.58 -13.39
C CYS A 7 19.30 -15.96 -12.87
N LYS A 8 19.03 -17.26 -12.65
CA LYS A 8 17.79 -17.70 -11.98
C LYS A 8 17.66 -17.14 -10.57
N ALA A 9 18.75 -17.15 -9.80
CA ALA A 9 18.76 -16.56 -8.47
C ALA A 9 18.45 -15.06 -8.52
N PHE A 10 19.10 -14.31 -9.41
CA PHE A 10 18.87 -12.88 -9.57
C PHE A 10 17.42 -12.56 -9.96
N ILE A 11 16.85 -13.31 -10.91
CA ILE A 11 15.44 -13.14 -11.31
C ILE A 11 14.52 -13.44 -10.12
N ARG A 12 14.76 -14.51 -9.36
CA ARG A 12 13.93 -14.86 -8.20
C ARG A 12 13.91 -13.76 -7.14
N TRP A 13 15.09 -13.30 -6.72
CA TRP A 13 15.21 -12.26 -5.69
C TRP A 13 14.76 -10.89 -6.20
N GLY A 14 15.06 -10.55 -7.45
CA GLY A 14 14.59 -9.31 -8.08
C GLY A 14 13.07 -9.27 -8.22
N SER A 15 12.43 -10.37 -8.62
CA SER A 15 10.97 -10.45 -8.69
C SER A 15 10.32 -10.39 -7.30
N ILE A 16 10.89 -11.03 -6.27
CA ILE A 16 10.41 -10.91 -4.89
C ILE A 16 10.50 -9.46 -4.42
N PHE A 17 11.66 -8.81 -4.65
CA PHE A 17 11.86 -7.41 -4.29
C PHE A 17 10.86 -6.49 -4.97
N LEU A 18 10.62 -6.71 -6.27
CA LEU A 18 9.64 -5.96 -7.04
C LEU A 18 8.22 -6.11 -6.47
N VAL A 19 7.79 -7.34 -6.16
CA VAL A 19 6.46 -7.61 -5.58
C VAL A 19 6.32 -6.95 -4.21
N SER A 20 7.34 -7.02 -3.36
CA SER A 20 7.35 -6.34 -2.06
C SER A 20 7.31 -4.82 -2.22
N PHE A 21 8.05 -4.26 -3.19
CA PHE A 21 8.06 -2.82 -3.47
C PHE A 21 6.69 -2.32 -3.92
N PHE A 22 6.03 -3.02 -4.84
CA PHE A 22 4.68 -2.69 -5.26
C PHE A 22 3.67 -2.79 -4.12
N TYR A 23 3.78 -3.82 -3.28
CA TYR A 23 2.91 -3.97 -2.12
C TYR A 23 3.03 -2.78 -1.16
N LEU A 24 4.25 -2.35 -0.84
CA LEU A 24 4.49 -1.19 0.03
C LEU A 24 4.00 0.12 -0.61
N ILE A 25 4.21 0.31 -1.91
CA ILE A 25 3.69 1.47 -2.64
C ILE A 25 2.16 1.48 -2.63
N SER A 26 1.51 0.35 -2.87
CA SER A 26 0.05 0.27 -2.85
C SER A 26 -0.51 0.66 -1.48
N ILE A 27 0.10 0.20 -0.39
CA ILE A 27 -0.27 0.63 0.98
C ILE A 27 -0.08 2.14 1.12
N ALA A 28 1.08 2.68 0.74
CA ALA A 28 1.34 4.10 0.84
C ALA A 28 0.34 4.95 0.04
N ILE A 29 0.01 4.56 -1.20
CA ILE A 29 -0.97 5.28 -2.02
C ILE A 29 -2.37 5.23 -1.39
N PHE A 30 -2.79 4.09 -0.83
CA PHE A 30 -4.08 4.00 -0.15
C PHE A 30 -4.12 4.84 1.14
N SER A 31 -3.01 4.88 1.89
CA SER A 31 -2.90 5.69 3.12
C SER A 31 -2.83 7.19 2.83
N PHE A 32 -2.07 7.62 1.82
CA PHE A 32 -1.84 9.05 1.51
C PHE A 32 -2.81 9.63 0.48
N GLY A 33 -3.42 8.81 -0.37
CA GLY A 33 -4.40 9.26 -1.37
C GLY A 33 -5.63 9.90 -0.74
N HIS A 34 -6.09 9.38 0.40
CA HIS A 34 -7.19 9.98 1.16
C HIS A 34 -6.79 11.31 1.84
N VAL A 35 -5.52 11.48 2.22
CA VAL A 35 -5.04 12.70 2.89
C VAL A 35 -5.02 13.89 1.93
N HIS A 36 -4.60 13.68 0.67
CA HIS A 36 -4.43 14.76 -0.29
C HIS A 36 -5.75 15.37 -0.82
N ASP A 37 -6.83 14.59 -0.87
CA ASP A 37 -8.13 15.10 -1.33
C ASP A 37 -8.88 15.89 -0.24
N LYS A 38 -8.62 15.60 1.04
CA LYS A 38 -9.31 16.28 2.16
C LYS A 38 -8.52 17.43 2.78
N GLU A 39 -7.18 17.46 2.67
CA GLU A 39 -6.40 18.65 3.06
C GLU A 39 -6.79 19.90 2.26
N ARG A 40 -7.20 19.75 0.99
CA ARG A 40 -7.69 20.88 0.18
C ARG A 40 -9.00 21.50 0.68
N MET A 41 -9.77 20.80 1.52
CA MET A 41 -11.00 21.34 2.11
C MET A 41 -10.76 22.08 3.44
N VAL A 42 -9.56 21.98 4.04
CA VAL A 42 -9.30 22.42 5.43
C VAL A 42 -8.47 23.70 5.52
N PHE A 43 -7.82 24.15 4.44
CA PHE A 43 -7.01 25.39 4.45
C PHE A 43 -7.82 26.69 4.35
N LEU A 44 -9.15 26.64 4.34
CA LEU A 44 -10.01 27.82 4.35
C LEU A 44 -10.70 28.01 5.71
N SER A 45 -10.18 28.99 6.44
CA SER A 45 -10.92 29.85 7.38
C SER A 45 -10.98 29.47 8.87
N ASP A 46 -10.25 30.27 9.65
CA ASP A 46 -10.58 30.80 10.97
C ASP A 46 -10.65 29.88 12.22
N LYS A 47 -9.50 29.84 12.89
CA LYS A 47 -9.25 30.21 14.32
C LYS A 47 -10.08 29.65 15.48
N THR A 48 -11.08 28.81 15.28
CA THR A 48 -11.74 28.09 16.39
C THR A 48 -11.97 26.63 16.02
N VAL A 49 -11.10 25.76 16.55
CA VAL A 49 -11.22 24.30 16.45
C VAL A 49 -12.46 23.86 17.26
N SER A 50 -13.58 23.60 16.58
CA SER A 50 -14.80 23.13 17.23
C SER A 50 -14.71 21.64 17.57
N VAL A 51 -15.51 21.17 18.53
CA VAL A 51 -15.61 19.74 18.88
C VAL A 51 -16.00 18.90 17.65
N GLU A 52 -16.83 19.47 16.77
CA GLU A 52 -17.25 18.87 15.51
C GLU A 52 -16.08 18.65 14.53
N TYR A 53 -15.09 19.55 14.53
CA TYR A 53 -13.87 19.40 13.76
C TYR A 53 -13.01 18.23 14.25
N HIS A 54 -12.92 18.03 15.57
CA HIS A 54 -12.25 16.84 16.12
C HIS A 54 -12.95 15.54 15.72
N PHE A 55 -14.28 15.50 15.74
CA PHE A 55 -15.03 14.35 15.26
C PHE A 55 -14.85 14.11 13.76
N ALA A 56 -14.79 15.16 12.94
CA ALA A 56 -14.53 15.05 11.51
C ALA A 56 -13.14 14.48 11.22
N ILE A 57 -12.09 14.92 11.94
CA ILE A 57 -10.74 14.33 11.84
C ILE A 57 -10.74 12.88 12.26
N LEU A 58 -11.39 12.53 13.38
CA LEU A 58 -11.44 11.15 13.85
C LEU A 58 -12.16 10.23 12.86
N ALA A 59 -13.26 10.70 12.28
CA ALA A 59 -13.99 9.97 11.23
C ALA A 59 -13.12 9.77 9.99
N ASP A 60 -12.36 10.80 9.59
CA ASP A 60 -11.45 10.72 8.44
C ASP A 60 -10.28 9.76 8.68
N MET A 61 -9.68 9.81 9.87
CA MET A 61 -8.64 8.88 10.30
C MET A 61 -9.18 7.43 10.30
N GLN A 62 -10.38 7.21 10.84
CA GLN A 62 -11.05 5.91 10.87
C GLN A 62 -11.27 5.37 9.44
N GLU A 63 -11.71 6.22 8.52
CA GLU A 63 -11.94 5.85 7.12
C GLU A 63 -10.63 5.51 6.39
N SER A 64 -9.58 6.32 6.57
CA SER A 64 -8.24 6.05 6.06
C SER A 64 -7.67 4.72 6.59
N MET A 65 -7.82 4.47 7.90
CA MET A 65 -7.38 3.22 8.52
C MET A 65 -8.15 2.01 7.97
N ASN A 66 -9.46 2.13 7.78
CA ASN A 66 -10.28 1.05 7.23
C ASN A 66 -9.91 0.74 5.78
N SER A 67 -9.67 1.77 4.97
CA SER A 67 -9.20 1.64 3.59
C SER A 67 -7.83 0.96 3.52
N MET A 68 -6.88 1.40 4.36
CA MET A 68 -5.57 0.76 4.50
C MET A 68 -5.71 -0.71 4.91
N TYR A 69 -6.55 -1.01 5.89
CA TYR A 69 -6.78 -2.36 6.37
C TYR A 69 -7.28 -3.29 5.26
N LEU A 70 -8.26 -2.84 4.47
CA LEU A 70 -8.77 -3.59 3.33
C LEU A 70 -7.70 -3.81 2.26
N ALA A 71 -6.92 -2.78 1.93
CA ALA A 71 -5.83 -2.86 0.97
C ALA A 71 -4.75 -3.86 1.43
N THR A 72 -4.38 -3.85 2.70
CA THR A 72 -3.44 -4.82 3.30
C THR A 72 -4.01 -6.24 3.26
N LEU A 73 -5.28 -6.42 3.64
CA LEU A 73 -5.95 -7.72 3.74
C LEU A 73 -6.10 -8.40 2.38
N ILE A 74 -6.34 -7.63 1.30
CA ILE A 74 -6.42 -8.14 -0.07
C ILE A 74 -5.04 -8.23 -0.72
N GLY A 75 -4.19 -7.22 -0.53
CA GLY A 75 -2.86 -7.16 -1.13
C GLY A 75 -1.94 -8.27 -0.64
N PHE A 76 -2.02 -8.63 0.64
CA PHE A 76 -1.17 -9.66 1.24
C PHE A 76 -1.30 -11.04 0.57
N PRO A 77 -2.50 -11.65 0.44
CA PRO A 77 -2.64 -12.95 -0.21
C PRO A 77 -2.23 -12.90 -1.70
N ILE A 78 -2.48 -11.78 -2.40
CA ILE A 78 -2.06 -11.61 -3.79
C ILE A 78 -0.52 -11.63 -3.90
N SER A 79 0.17 -10.87 -3.06
CA SER A 79 1.63 -10.85 -3.01
C SER A 79 2.22 -12.22 -2.66
N VAL A 80 1.62 -12.94 -1.70
CA VAL A 80 2.02 -14.30 -1.33
C VAL A 80 1.87 -15.27 -2.51
N ILE A 81 0.73 -15.24 -3.21
CA ILE A 81 0.49 -16.08 -4.39
C ILE A 81 1.51 -15.78 -5.50
N LEU A 82 1.78 -14.50 -5.78
CA LEU A 82 2.80 -14.09 -6.77
C LEU A 82 4.18 -14.64 -6.41
N ILE A 83 4.59 -14.52 -5.14
CA ILE A 83 5.87 -15.05 -4.66
C ILE A 83 5.92 -16.56 -4.86
N MET A 84 4.88 -17.30 -4.49
CA MET A 84 4.83 -18.76 -4.73
C MET A 84 4.93 -19.12 -6.22
N ILE A 85 4.28 -18.36 -7.11
CA ILE A 85 4.39 -18.54 -8.56
C ILE A 85 5.82 -18.31 -9.05
N ILE A 86 6.50 -17.28 -8.52
CA ILE A 86 7.91 -17.00 -8.83
C ILE A 86 8.79 -18.19 -8.44
N PHE A 87 8.63 -18.73 -7.22
CA PHE A 87 9.36 -19.92 -6.79
C PHE A 87 9.05 -21.16 -7.65
N LYS A 88 7.80 -21.35 -8.08
CA LYS A 88 7.41 -22.48 -8.93
C LYS A 88 8.01 -22.38 -10.34
N LYS A 89 8.06 -21.17 -10.91
CA LYS A 89 8.47 -20.92 -12.29
C LYS A 89 10.00 -20.81 -12.44
N VAL A 90 10.69 -20.33 -11.40
CA VAL A 90 12.14 -20.22 -11.35
C VAL A 90 12.72 -21.36 -10.51
N ARG A 91 12.64 -22.59 -11.05
CA ARG A 91 13.38 -23.78 -10.55
C ARG A 91 14.79 -23.85 -11.14
#